data_AF-A0A5B8W212-F1
#
_entry.id   AF-A0A5B8W212-F1
#
_cell.length_a   1.000
_cell.length_b   1.000
_cell.length_c   1.000
_cell.angle_alpha   90.00
_cell.angle_beta   90.00
_cell.angle_gamma   90.00
#
_symmetry.space_group_name_H-M   'P 1'
#
loop_
_entity.id
_entity.type
_entity.pdbx_description
1 polymer ?
#
loop_
_entity_poly.entity_id
_entity_poly.type
_entity_poly.pdbx_seq_one_letter_code
_entity_poly.pdbx_strand_id
1 'polypeptide(L)' 'MTTLTVNIEDKKTEKAIKAVLDAFGLDYNVAKDNTKRPLSKSEQVMYNRLKRSVKEINLYKEGKIELQDAREFLNEL' A
#
# COMPACT_ATOMS: atom_id res chain seq x y z
N MET A 1 -21.24 -11.46 -5.78
CA MET A 1 -20.00 -11.32 -6.58
C MET A 1 -19.07 -10.39 -5.83
N THR A 2 -17.85 -10.83 -5.56
CA THR A 2 -16.84 -10.05 -4.85
C THR A 2 -15.75 -9.71 -5.84
N THR A 3 -15.53 -8.42 -6.09
CA THR A 3 -14.54 -7.93 -7.05
C THR A 3 -13.35 -7.37 -6.27
N LEU A 4 -12.14 -7.86 -6.57
CA LEU A 4 -10.90 -7.35 -6.00
C LEU A 4 -10.23 -6.41 -7.01
N THR A 5 -10.05 -5.15 -6.61
CA THR A 5 -9.32 -4.15 -7.42
C THR A 5 -7.89 -4.05 -6.90
N VAL A 6 -6.91 -4.28 -7.76
CA VAL A 6 -5.48 -4.20 -7.42
C VAL A 6 -4.84 -3.13 -8.29
N ASN A 7 -4.11 -2.20 -7.66
CA ASN A 7 -3.32 -1.22 -8.39
C ASN A 7 -1.92 -1.78 -8.67
N ILE A 8 -1.50 -1.78 -9.93
CA ILE A 8 -0.21 -2.35 -10.36
C ILE A 8 0.62 -1.23 -10.95
N GLU A 9 1.71 -0.87 -10.26
CA GLU A 9 2.58 0.24 -10.66
C GLU A 9 3.65 -0.15 -11.69
N ASP A 10 3.98 -1.45 -11.79
CA ASP A 10 5.03 -1.96 -12.69
C ASP A 10 4.49 -2.94 -13.75
N LYS A 11 4.97 -2.75 -14.98
CA LYS A 11 4.53 -3.50 -16.17
C LYS A 11 5.00 -4.96 -16.17
N LYS A 12 6.09 -5.32 -15.47
CA LYS A 12 6.47 -6.73 -15.32
C LYS A 12 5.52 -7.44 -14.37
N THR A 13 5.17 -6.80 -13.26
CA THR A 13 4.21 -7.31 -12.29
C THR A 13 2.82 -7.49 -12.91
N GLU A 14 2.39 -6.57 -13.80
CA GLU A 14 1.14 -6.70 -14.55
C GLU A 14 1.08 -8.00 -15.37
N LYS A 15 2.16 -8.34 -16.06
CA LYS A 15 2.23 -9.57 -16.86
C LYS A 15 2.19 -10.83 -16.01
N ALA A 16 2.88 -10.82 -14.86
CA ALA A 16 2.90 -11.96 -13.95
C ALA A 16 1.49 -12.21 -13.38
N ILE A 17 0.79 -11.15 -12.96
CA ILE A 17 -0.57 -11.26 -12.41
C ILE A 17 -1.55 -11.77 -13.48
N LYS A 18 -1.47 -11.26 -14.72
CA LYS A 18 -2.30 -11.75 -15.83
C LYS A 18 -2.12 -13.25 -16.07
N ALA A 19 -0.87 -13.72 -16.15
CA ALA A 19 -0.58 -15.14 -16.36
C ALA A 19 -1.14 -16.04 -15.25
N VAL A 20 -1.11 -15.55 -14.00
CA VAL A 20 -1.73 -16.25 -12.86
C VAL A 20 -3.25 -16.29 -13.04
N LEU A 21 -3.91 -15.16 -13.29
CA LEU A 21 -5.36 -15.10 -13.46
C LEU A 21 -5.84 -15.98 -14.63
N ASP A 22 -5.11 -15.97 -15.75
CA ASP A 22 -5.36 -16.82 -16.91
C ASP A 22 -5.22 -18.32 -16.57
N ALA A 23 -4.17 -18.70 -15.81
CA ALA A 23 -3.95 -20.09 -15.39
C ALA A 23 -5.06 -20.61 -14.45
N PHE A 24 -5.65 -19.72 -13.65
CA PHE A 24 -6.76 -20.04 -12.76
C PHE A 24 -8.14 -19.86 -13.41
N GLY A 25 -8.22 -19.45 -14.69
CA GLY A 25 -9.47 -19.25 -15.42
C GLY A 25 -10.36 -18.15 -14.82
N LEU A 26 -9.75 -17.17 -14.15
CA LEU A 26 -10.46 -16.08 -13.49
C LEU A 26 -10.70 -14.94 -14.48
N ASP A 27 -11.94 -14.45 -14.52
CA ASP A 27 -12.28 -13.28 -15.32
C ASP A 27 -11.70 -12.01 -14.68
N TYR A 28 -11.06 -11.17 -15.49
CA TYR A 28 -10.47 -9.91 -15.04
C TYR A 28 -10.57 -8.83 -16.11
N ASN A 29 -10.63 -7.58 -15.65
CA ASN A 29 -10.63 -6.42 -16.54
C ASN A 29 -9.48 -5.49 -16.16
N VAL A 30 -8.78 -4.97 -17.17
CA VAL A 30 -7.72 -3.98 -16.98
C VAL A 30 -8.29 -2.61 -17.29
N ALA A 31 -8.67 -1.89 -16.24
CA ALA A 31 -8.99 -0.48 -16.38
C ALA A 31 -7.69 0.28 -16.72
N LYS A 32 -7.60 0.81 -17.95
CA LYS A 32 -6.54 1.76 -18.32
C LYS A 32 -6.83 3.09 -17.65
N ASP A 33 -6.48 3.20 -16.38
CA ASP A 33 -6.62 4.43 -15.63
C ASP A 33 -5.46 5.38 -16.01
N ASN A 34 -5.61 6.10 -17.13
CA ASN A 34 -4.76 7.25 -17.45
C ASN A 34 -5.05 8.46 -16.54
N THR A 35 -5.93 8.30 -15.57
CA THR A 35 -6.26 9.33 -14.61
C THR A 35 -5.61 8.99 -13.27
N LYS A 36 -4.61 9.78 -12.89
CA LYS A 36 -4.25 9.99 -11.48
C LYS A 36 -5.51 10.47 -10.77
N ARG A 37 -6.37 9.54 -10.36
CA ARG A 37 -7.53 9.84 -9.55
C ARG A 37 -7.01 10.45 -8.24
N PRO A 38 -7.55 11.60 -7.81
CA PRO A 38 -7.18 12.16 -6.52
C PRO A 38 -7.46 11.12 -5.43
N LEU A 39 -6.47 10.88 -4.57
CA LEU A 39 -6.60 10.02 -3.40
C LEU A 39 -7.85 10.45 -2.62
N SER A 40 -8.73 9.50 -2.33
CA SER A 40 -9.87 9.73 -1.45
C SER A 40 -9.40 10.15 -0.06
N LYS A 41 -10.29 10.74 0.75
CA LYS A 41 -9.93 11.24 2.09
C LYS A 41 -9.30 10.15 2.97
N SER A 42 -9.81 8.92 2.92
CA SER A 42 -9.25 7.79 3.67
C SER A 42 -7.86 7.39 3.17
N GLU A 43 -7.65 7.37 1.85
CA GLU A 43 -6.36 7.07 1.25
C GLU A 43 -5.32 8.16 1.55
N GLN A 44 -5.71 9.44 1.58
CA GLN A 44 -4.83 10.54 2.01
C GLN A 44 -4.43 10.42 3.48
N VAL A 45 -5.37 10.04 4.35
CA VAL A 45 -5.07 9.80 5.76
C VAL A 45 -4.08 8.65 5.92
N MET A 46 -4.28 7.53 5.21
CA MET A 46 -3.34 6.41 5.22
C MET A 46 -1.97 6.78 4.67
N TYR A 47 -1.92 7.48 3.54
CA TYR A 47 -0.68 7.98 2.96
C TYR A 47 0.10 8.88 3.94
N ASN A 48 -0.58 9.81 4.61
CA ASN A 48 0.04 10.70 5.58
C ASN A 48 0.57 9.96 6.81
N ARG A 49 -0.14 8.93 7.29
CA ARG A 49 0.32 8.06 8.38
C ARG A 49 1.59 7.31 7.97
N LEU A 50 1.57 6.64 6.82
CA LEU A 50 2.73 5.90 6.31
C LEU A 50 3.94 6.82 6.11
N LYS A 51 3.74 8.01 5.55
CA LYS A 51 4.80 9.01 5.36
C LYS A 51 5.41 9.46 6.68
N ARG A 52 4.59 9.60 7.73
CA ARG A 52 5.07 9.94 9.07
C ARG A 52 5.89 8.80 9.67
N SER A 53 5.40 7.56 9.62
CA SER A 53 6.12 6.39 10.14
C SER A 53 7.47 6.19 9.45
N VAL A 54 7.57 6.40 8.14
CA VAL A 54 8.85 6.34 7.42
C VAL A 54 9.84 7.40 7.91
N LYS A 55 9.36 8.61 8.23
CA LYS A 55 10.23 9.65 8.83
C LYS A 55 10.72 9.26 10.22
N GLU A 56 9.84 8.73 11.07
CA GLU A 56 10.19 8.27 12.41
C GLU A 56 11.22 7.12 12.35
N ILE A 57 11.04 6.16 11.44
CA ILE A 57 12.01 5.08 11.19
C ILE A 57 13.37 5.65 10.76
N ASN A 58 13.39 6.64 9.86
CA ASN A 58 14.64 7.25 9.42
C ASN A 58 15.32 8.03 10.55
N LEU A 59 14.57 8.76 11.37
CA LEU A 59 15.11 9.47 12.53
C LEU A 59 15.69 8.51 13.58
N TYR A 60 15.05 7.35 13.79
CA TYR A 60 15.57 6.29 14.64
C TYR A 60 16.88 5.71 14.10
N LYS A 61 16.94 5.43 12.78
CA LYS A 61 18.17 4.96 12.12
C LYS A 61 19.31 5.96 12.21
N GLU A 62 19.00 7.25 12.19
CA GLU A 62 19.97 8.34 12.39
C GLU A 62 20.36 8.54 13.87
N GLY A 63 19.79 7.76 14.80
CA GLY A 63 20.05 7.86 16.24
C GLY A 63 19.51 9.15 16.88
N LYS A 64 18.58 9.84 16.20
CA LYS A 64 18.02 11.13 16.65
C LYS A 64 16.83 10.96 17.60
N ILE A 65 16.17 9.81 17.55
CA ILE A 65 15.05 9.46 18.43
C ILE A 65 15.18 8.01 18.87
N GLU A 66 14.64 7.68 20.04
CA GLU A 66 14.41 6.30 20.47
C GLU A 66 12.97 5.90 20.10
N LEU A 67 12.78 4.66 19.62
CA LEU A 67 11.44 4.15 19.36
C LEU A 67 10.77 3.78 20.67
N GLN A 68 9.49 4.15 20.80
CA GLN A 68 8.65 3.73 21.93
C GLN A 68 8.58 2.20 21.98
N ASP A 69 8.57 1.65 23.20
CA ASP A 69 8.46 0.21 23.40
C ASP A 69 7.14 -0.32 22.83
N ALA A 70 7.21 -1.46 22.12
CA ALA A 70 6.04 -2.06 21.49
C ALA A 70 4.93 -2.42 22.49
N ARG A 71 5.29 -2.71 23.75
CA ARG A 71 4.33 -3.01 24.82
C ARG A 71 3.60 -1.76 25.31
N GLU A 72 4.29 -0.62 25.37
CA GLU A 72 3.67 0.65 25.72
C GLU A 72 2.67 1.07 24.63
N PHE A 73 3.07 0.98 23.37
CA PHE A 73 2.18 1.27 22.24
C PHE A 73 0.91 0.39 22.25
N LEU A 74 1.05 -0.91 22.55
CA LEU A 74 -0.10 -1.83 22.59
C LEU A 74 -1.03 -1.58 23.78
N ASN A 75 -0.57 -0.94 24.86
CA ASN A 75 -1.43 -0.56 25.98
C ASN A 75 -2.23 0.74 25.73
N GLU A 76 -1.87 1.51 24.70
CA GLU A 76 -2.55 2.76 24.31
C GLU A 76 -3.66 2.55 23.25
N LEU A 77 -3.81 1.33 22.73
CA LEU A 77 -4.82 0.91 21.74
C LEU A 77 -6.10 0.38 22.39
#